data_AF-A0A9Q3VMJ8-F1
#
_entry.id   AF-A0A9Q3VMJ8-F1
#
_cell.length_a   1.000
_cell.length_b   1.000
_cell.length_c   1.000
_cell.angle_alpha   90.00
_cell.angle_beta   90.00
_cell.angle_gamma   90.00
#
_symmetry.space_group_name_H-M   'P 1'
#
loop_
_entity.id
_entity.type
_entity.pdbx_description
1 polymer ?
#
loop_
_entity_poly.entity_id
_entity_poly.type
_entity_poly.pdbx_seq_one_letter_code
_entity_poly.pdbx_strand_id
1 'polypeptide(L)'
;MNVLDILLLVAAVWFAIVGYRQGFVVGILSVIGFLGGGLVAVYTLPVIWDALTDNAEVSTTAAVVAVVVVIVCASVGQALTTHLGNKLRRYITWSPARALDATGGALVNVVAMLLVAWLIGSALAGTTLPTLGKEVRGSKVLLGVARALPDQADTWFADFSSVLAQNGFPQVFSPFSNEPINDVRPPDPALANSPVVTRAKRSIVKVMGTAQSCGKVLEGSGFVFGDRRVMTNAHVVGGVDEPTVQIGGEGRKYDAKVVLYDWHRDIAVLDVPDLKAPALKFTTTDARSGDGAIIAGFPENGAYDVRAARVRGRLPANGPDIYHRGTVRRDVYSLYTTVRQGNSGGPLLTAKGNVYGVVFAKSLDDADTGYALTADEIQEDITKGRTANQQVDSDSCAL
;
A
#
# COMPACT_ATOMS: atom_id res chain seq x y z
N MET A 1 -9.18 0.13 22.37
CA MET A 1 -8.88 1.56 22.41
C MET A 1 -7.43 1.64 22.75
N ASN A 2 -6.64 2.20 21.85
CA ASN A 2 -5.20 2.34 22.03
C ASN A 2 -4.87 3.74 22.58
N VAL A 3 -3.58 4.06 22.71
CA VAL A 3 -3.16 5.35 23.30
C VAL A 3 -3.60 6.50 22.39
N LEU A 4 -3.51 6.30 21.07
CA LEU A 4 -3.97 7.27 20.09
C LEU A 4 -5.46 7.58 20.23
N ASP A 5 -6.32 6.57 20.41
CA ASP A 5 -7.76 6.78 20.63
C ASP A 5 -8.02 7.68 21.84
N ILE A 6 -7.28 7.50 22.94
CA ILE A 6 -7.43 8.33 24.14
C ILE A 6 -7.01 9.78 23.84
N LEU A 7 -5.88 9.98 23.16
CA LEU A 7 -5.41 11.31 22.77
C LEU A 7 -6.40 12.01 21.84
N LEU A 8 -6.97 11.30 20.86
CA LEU A 8 -7.97 11.84 19.94
C LEU A 8 -9.27 12.21 20.66
N LEU A 9 -9.71 11.42 21.64
CA LEU A 9 -10.90 11.74 22.45
C LEU A 9 -10.67 12.96 23.35
N VAL A 10 -9.50 13.07 23.98
CA VAL A 10 -9.12 14.26 24.76
C VAL A 10 -9.05 15.50 23.86
N ALA A 11 -8.45 15.37 22.68
CA ALA A 11 -8.43 16.42 21.67
C ALA A 11 -9.85 16.78 21.23
N ALA A 12 -10.75 15.81 21.01
CA ALA A 12 -12.14 16.05 20.65
C ALA A 12 -12.86 16.89 21.72
N VAL A 13 -12.69 16.56 23.00
CA VAL A 13 -13.26 17.36 24.10
C VAL A 13 -12.69 18.78 24.10
N TRP A 14 -11.38 18.93 23.92
CA TRP A 14 -10.74 20.24 23.84
C TRP A 14 -11.28 21.09 22.67
N PHE A 15 -11.32 20.51 21.46
CA PHE A 15 -11.85 21.18 20.27
C PHE A 15 -13.35 21.46 20.35
N ALA A 16 -14.12 20.62 21.04
CA ALA A 16 -15.53 20.91 21.36
C ALA A 16 -15.65 22.14 22.26
N ILE A 17 -14.83 22.27 23.30
CA ILE A 17 -14.81 23.44 24.19
C ILE A 17 -14.41 24.70 23.42
N VAL A 18 -13.36 24.64 22.61
CA VAL A 18 -12.91 25.76 21.76
C VAL A 18 -14.01 26.15 20.78
N GLY A 19 -14.61 25.18 20.09
CA GLY A 19 -15.67 25.40 19.12
C GLY A 19 -16.94 25.96 19.74
N TYR A 20 -17.31 25.51 20.95
CA TYR A 20 -18.44 26.06 21.69
C TYR A 20 -18.25 27.55 22.01
N ARG A 21 -17.01 27.95 22.36
CA ARG A 21 -16.69 29.35 22.65
C ARG A 21 -16.65 30.20 21.39
N GLN A 22 -16.11 29.67 20.29
CA GLN A 22 -15.95 30.38 19.02
C GLN A 22 -17.27 30.54 18.25
N GLY A 23 -18.14 29.54 18.29
CA GLY A 23 -19.38 29.50 17.50
C GLY A 23 -19.20 28.84 16.13
N PHE A 24 -20.32 28.42 15.54
CA PHE A 24 -20.43 27.70 14.27
C PHE A 24 -19.92 28.53 13.10
N VAL A 25 -20.32 29.80 13.02
CA VAL A 25 -19.91 30.68 11.90
C VAL A 25 -18.40 30.83 11.85
N VAL A 26 -17.78 31.03 13.01
CA VAL A 26 -16.32 31.14 13.13
C VAL A 26 -15.66 29.79 12.87
N GLY A 27 -16.23 28.70 13.37
CA GLY A 27 -15.73 27.33 13.18
C GLY A 27 -15.72 26.91 11.71
N ILE A 28 -16.78 27.14 10.94
CA ILE A 28 -16.79 26.81 9.51
C ILE A 28 -15.78 27.67 8.76
N LEU A 29 -15.75 28.98 9.03
CA LEU A 29 -14.83 29.87 8.34
C LEU A 29 -13.37 29.52 8.64
N SER A 30 -13.05 29.14 9.87
CA SER A 30 -11.69 28.73 10.25
C SER A 30 -11.26 27.47 9.50
N VAL A 31 -12.15 26.48 9.37
CA VAL A 31 -11.88 25.25 8.59
C VAL A 31 -11.69 25.56 7.11
N ILE A 32 -12.56 26.39 6.52
CA ILE A 32 -12.43 26.84 5.13
C ILE A 32 -11.11 27.59 4.93
N GLY A 33 -10.74 28.47 5.85
CA GLY A 33 -9.48 29.21 5.78
C GLY A 33 -8.26 28.32 5.92
N PHE A 34 -8.30 27.34 6.82
CA PHE A 34 -7.22 26.38 7.01
C PHE A 34 -7.02 25.53 5.74
N LEU A 35 -8.08 24.90 5.25
CA LEU A 35 -8.03 24.07 4.04
C LEU A 35 -7.66 24.89 2.81
N GLY A 36 -8.25 26.08 2.65
CA GLY A 36 -7.95 26.98 1.53
C GLY A 36 -6.49 27.47 1.54
N GLY A 37 -5.97 27.85 2.71
CA GLY A 37 -4.58 28.26 2.87
C GLY A 37 -3.59 27.12 2.55
N GLY A 38 -3.88 25.91 3.02
CA GLY A 38 -3.09 24.72 2.71
C GLY A 38 -3.14 24.35 1.22
N LEU A 39 -4.33 24.37 0.61
CA LEU A 39 -4.52 24.02 -0.80
C LEU A 39 -3.77 24.98 -1.73
N VAL A 40 -3.84 26.29 -1.47
CA VAL A 40 -3.08 27.29 -2.23
C VAL A 40 -1.58 27.02 -2.12
N ALA A 41 -1.08 26.69 -0.94
CA ALA A 41 0.34 26.35 -0.77
C ALA A 41 0.72 25.10 -1.57
N VAL A 42 -0.06 24.03 -1.51
CA VAL A 42 0.22 22.78 -2.25
C VAL A 42 0.25 23.00 -3.77
N TYR A 43 -0.63 23.84 -4.33
CA TYR A 43 -0.61 24.13 -5.77
C TYR A 43 0.49 25.09 -6.20
N THR A 44 0.86 26.04 -5.34
CA THR A 44 1.86 27.06 -5.70
C THR A 44 3.30 26.61 -5.44
N LEU A 45 3.54 25.73 -4.47
CA LEU A 45 4.88 25.28 -4.11
C LEU A 45 5.63 24.59 -5.25
N PRO A 46 5.05 23.64 -6.02
CA PRO A 46 5.74 23.04 -7.16
C PRO A 46 6.11 24.07 -8.22
N VAL A 47 5.18 24.97 -8.58
CA VAL A 47 5.42 26.03 -9.56
C VAL A 47 6.56 26.95 -9.15
N ILE A 48 6.62 27.32 -7.86
CA ILE A 48 7.68 28.16 -7.31
C ILE A 48 9.00 27.39 -7.26
N TRP A 49 8.98 26.11 -6.88
CA TRP A 49 10.16 25.25 -6.83
C TRP A 49 10.80 25.09 -8.20
N ASP A 50 10.00 24.73 -9.20
CA ASP A 50 10.44 24.51 -10.58
C ASP A 50 11.05 25.79 -11.18
N ALA A 51 10.45 26.95 -10.88
CA ALA A 51 10.95 28.26 -11.33
C ALA A 51 12.26 28.69 -10.64
N LEU A 52 12.51 28.25 -9.40
CA LEU A 52 13.69 28.65 -8.62
C LEU A 52 14.88 27.69 -8.76
N THR A 53 14.61 26.43 -9.11
CA THR A 53 15.60 25.35 -9.01
C THR A 53 15.87 24.62 -10.32
N ASP A 54 15.31 25.10 -11.44
CA ASP A 54 15.46 24.48 -12.76
C ASP A 54 15.13 22.96 -12.74
N ASN A 55 14.07 22.57 -12.02
CA ASN A 55 13.63 21.19 -11.82
C ASN A 55 14.65 20.29 -11.09
N ALA A 56 15.42 20.84 -10.16
CA ALA A 56 16.30 20.02 -9.32
C ALA A 56 15.51 19.04 -8.43
N GLU A 57 16.11 17.89 -8.14
CA GLU A 57 15.53 16.88 -7.26
C GLU A 57 15.26 17.43 -5.85
N VAL A 58 14.09 17.06 -5.29
CA VAL A 58 13.65 17.55 -3.98
C VAL A 58 14.44 16.83 -2.89
N SER A 59 15.34 17.55 -2.23
CA SER A 59 16.04 17.04 -1.04
C SER A 59 15.08 16.84 0.15
N THR A 60 15.45 15.99 1.10
CA THR A 60 14.69 15.80 2.36
C THR A 60 14.48 17.12 3.10
N THR A 61 15.47 18.01 3.09
CA THR A 61 15.37 19.34 3.70
C THR A 61 14.35 20.21 2.97
N ALA A 62 14.34 20.18 1.64
CA ALA A 62 13.34 20.90 0.83
C ALA A 62 11.92 20.39 1.10
N ALA A 63 11.74 19.07 1.22
CA ALA A 63 10.45 18.48 1.58
C ALA A 63 9.96 18.94 2.97
N VAL A 64 10.85 18.96 3.98
CA VAL A 64 10.52 19.48 5.32
C VAL A 64 10.13 20.96 5.27
N VAL A 65 10.88 21.77 4.52
CA VAL A 65 10.55 23.20 4.34
C VAL A 65 9.19 23.36 3.66
N ALA A 66 8.89 22.58 2.62
CA ALA A 66 7.61 22.61 1.94
C ALA A 66 6.44 22.31 2.91
N VAL A 67 6.58 21.29 3.76
CA VAL A 67 5.58 20.98 4.79
C VAL A 67 5.39 22.15 5.76
N VAL A 68 6.47 22.77 6.23
CA VAL A 68 6.39 23.94 7.12
C VAL A 68 5.67 25.11 6.43
N VAL A 69 5.97 25.38 5.16
CA VAL A 69 5.30 26.43 4.38
C VAL A 69 3.81 26.16 4.26
N VAL A 70 3.41 24.92 3.95
CA VAL A 70 1.98 24.55 3.88
C VAL A 70 1.28 24.80 5.21
N ILE A 71 1.90 24.41 6.34
CA ILE A 71 1.34 24.63 7.68
C ILE A 71 1.19 26.13 7.97
N VAL A 72 2.19 26.95 7.62
CA VAL A 72 2.13 28.41 7.83
C VAL A 72 1.01 29.02 6.98
N CYS A 73 0.90 28.68 5.70
CA CYS A 73 -0.15 29.17 4.82
C CYS A 73 -1.56 28.76 5.31
N ALA A 74 -1.74 27.51 5.73
CA ALA A 74 -2.98 27.04 6.34
C ALA A 74 -3.32 27.84 7.61
N SER A 75 -2.35 28.07 8.49
CA SER A 75 -2.52 28.85 9.73
C SER A 75 -2.90 30.31 9.46
N VAL A 76 -2.28 30.93 8.45
CA VAL A 76 -2.58 32.30 8.02
C VAL A 76 -4.01 32.38 7.45
N GLY A 77 -4.39 31.46 6.57
CA GLY A 77 -5.75 31.39 6.02
C GLY A 77 -6.81 31.20 7.10
N GLN A 78 -6.53 30.33 8.08
CA GLN A 78 -7.38 30.13 9.25
C GLN A 78 -7.51 31.42 10.08
N ALA A 79 -6.41 32.13 10.35
CA ALA A 79 -6.43 33.36 11.14
C ALA A 79 -7.26 34.47 10.46
N LEU A 80 -7.08 34.67 9.15
CA LEU A 80 -7.81 35.68 8.36
C LEU A 80 -9.32 35.43 8.37
N THR A 81 -9.74 34.20 8.07
CA THR A 81 -11.15 33.80 8.04
C THR A 81 -11.79 33.80 9.43
N THR A 82 -11.03 33.43 10.46
CA THR A 82 -11.48 33.53 11.86
C THR A 82 -11.73 34.98 12.24
N HIS A 83 -10.87 35.92 11.83
CA HIS A 83 -11.08 37.35 12.05
C HIS A 83 -12.37 37.85 11.40
N LEU A 84 -12.61 37.43 10.14
CA LEU A 84 -13.86 37.74 9.42
C LEU A 84 -15.09 37.12 10.11
N GLY A 85 -15.00 35.86 10.53
CA GLY A 85 -16.08 35.16 11.22
C GLY A 85 -16.45 35.83 12.54
N ASN A 86 -15.47 36.30 13.30
CA ASN A 86 -15.70 37.04 14.53
C ASN A 86 -16.42 38.37 14.27
N LYS A 87 -16.18 39.02 13.13
CA LYS A 87 -16.92 40.22 12.73
C LYS A 87 -18.38 39.90 12.38
N LEU A 88 -18.60 38.79 11.67
CA LEU A 88 -19.94 38.33 11.28
C LEU A 88 -20.79 37.88 12.49
N ARG A 89 -20.16 37.19 13.45
CA ARG A 89 -20.83 36.69 14.67
C ARG A 89 -21.42 37.81 15.52
N ARG A 90 -20.88 39.04 15.47
CA ARG A 90 -21.42 40.20 16.21
C ARG A 90 -22.85 40.57 15.82
N TYR A 91 -23.31 40.18 14.62
CA TYR A 91 -24.67 40.41 14.17
C TYR A 91 -25.69 39.41 14.74
N ILE A 92 -25.22 38.32 15.37
CA ILE A 92 -26.09 37.29 15.98
C ILE A 92 -26.39 37.67 17.43
N THR A 93 -27.45 38.45 17.63
CA THR A 93 -27.83 38.96 18.95
C THR A 93 -28.89 38.12 19.65
N TRP A 94 -29.64 37.28 18.94
CA TRP A 94 -30.73 36.48 19.49
C TRP A 94 -30.22 35.27 20.28
N SER A 95 -30.63 35.13 21.55
CA SER A 95 -30.08 34.14 22.49
C SER A 95 -30.22 32.67 22.03
N PRO A 96 -31.35 32.22 21.47
CA PRO A 96 -31.46 30.87 20.92
C PRO A 96 -30.54 30.64 19.71
N ALA A 97 -30.39 31.62 18.81
CA ALA A 97 -29.41 31.52 17.72
C ALA A 97 -27.96 31.47 18.22
N ARG A 98 -27.62 32.16 19.32
CA ARG A 98 -26.29 32.02 19.95
C ARG A 98 -26.06 30.63 20.53
N ALA A 99 -27.09 30.01 21.11
CA ALA A 99 -26.97 28.64 21.63
C ALA A 99 -26.80 27.61 20.49
N LEU A 100 -27.54 27.78 19.40
CA LEU A 100 -27.36 26.96 18.18
C LEU A 100 -25.99 27.19 17.54
N ASP A 101 -25.52 28.43 17.47
CA ASP A 101 -24.17 28.77 17.00
C ASP A 101 -23.09 28.12 17.87
N ALA A 102 -23.19 28.19 19.19
CA ALA A 102 -22.22 27.56 20.09
C ALA A 102 -22.19 26.03 19.96
N THR A 103 -23.35 25.38 19.96
CA THR A 103 -23.44 23.92 19.83
C THR A 103 -22.97 23.44 18.45
N GLY A 104 -23.35 24.14 17.38
CA GLY A 104 -22.84 23.87 16.04
C GLY A 104 -21.33 24.07 15.94
N GLY A 105 -20.78 25.10 16.60
CA GLY A 105 -19.34 25.37 16.63
C GLY A 105 -18.54 24.25 17.28
N ALA A 106 -19.06 23.67 18.37
CA ALA A 106 -18.46 22.51 19.00
C ALA A 106 -18.41 21.31 18.03
N LEU A 107 -19.53 21.01 17.36
CA LEU A 107 -19.62 19.89 16.41
C LEU A 107 -18.64 20.07 15.23
N VAL A 108 -18.65 21.23 14.58
CA VAL A 108 -17.81 21.50 13.41
C VAL A 108 -16.32 21.37 13.74
N ASN A 109 -15.88 21.91 14.88
CA ASN A 109 -14.46 21.82 15.27
C ASN A 109 -14.03 20.38 15.59
N VAL A 110 -14.90 19.58 16.23
CA VAL A 110 -14.62 18.16 16.46
C VAL A 110 -14.52 17.42 15.13
N VAL A 111 -15.49 17.61 14.23
CA VAL A 111 -15.47 16.96 12.91
C VAL A 111 -14.23 17.36 12.13
N ALA A 112 -13.90 18.65 12.07
CA ALA A 112 -12.71 19.13 11.37
C ALA A 112 -11.42 18.55 11.96
N MET A 113 -11.29 18.51 13.29
CA MET A 113 -10.14 17.89 13.95
C MET A 113 -10.04 16.40 13.61
N LEU A 114 -11.16 15.66 13.64
CA LEU A 114 -11.18 14.24 13.29
C LEU A 114 -10.81 13.99 11.83
N LEU A 115 -11.26 14.84 10.90
CA LEU A 115 -10.89 14.75 9.48
C LEU A 115 -9.39 15.02 9.27
N VAL A 116 -8.83 16.03 9.93
CA VAL A 116 -7.38 16.32 9.88
C VAL A 116 -6.57 15.19 10.51
N ALA A 117 -7.02 14.64 11.65
CA ALA A 117 -6.38 13.51 12.30
C ALA A 117 -6.44 12.25 11.44
N TRP A 118 -7.56 12.00 10.76
CA TRP A 118 -7.73 10.91 9.80
C TRP A 118 -6.81 11.08 8.59
N LEU A 119 -6.68 12.30 8.06
CA LEU A 119 -5.76 12.61 6.97
C LEU A 119 -4.31 12.30 7.35
N ILE A 120 -3.85 12.85 8.48
CA ILE A 120 -2.49 12.61 8.98
C ILE A 120 -2.29 11.12 9.30
N GLY A 121 -3.28 10.49 9.92
CA GLY A 121 -3.29 9.06 10.21
C GLY A 121 -3.15 8.22 8.95
N SER A 122 -3.83 8.56 7.85
CA SER A 122 -3.76 7.80 6.60
C SER A 122 -2.34 7.80 6.02
N ALA A 123 -1.67 8.97 6.05
CA ALA A 123 -0.27 9.07 5.62
C ALA A 123 0.68 8.31 6.55
N LEU A 124 0.46 8.37 7.87
CA LEU A 124 1.31 7.68 8.85
C LEU A 124 1.08 6.17 8.88
N ALA A 125 -0.11 5.69 8.52
CA ALA A 125 -0.46 4.28 8.46
C ALA A 125 0.31 3.52 7.37
N GLY A 126 0.78 4.19 6.32
CA GLY A 126 1.65 3.61 5.31
C GLY A 126 3.13 3.50 5.72
N THR A 127 3.51 4.06 6.87
CA THR A 127 4.91 4.07 7.32
C THR A 127 5.32 2.74 7.96
N THR A 128 6.61 2.44 7.88
CA THR A 128 7.25 1.27 8.49
C THR A 128 7.68 1.50 9.94
N LEU A 129 7.33 2.65 10.54
CA LEU A 129 7.63 2.94 11.94
C LEU A 129 6.81 2.01 12.85
N PRO A 130 7.42 1.04 13.55
CA PRO A 130 6.69 -0.10 14.13
C PRO A 130 5.68 0.29 15.20
N THR A 131 5.98 1.33 15.98
CA THR A 131 5.15 1.78 17.10
C THR A 131 4.07 2.75 16.65
N LEU A 132 4.43 3.75 15.84
CA LEU A 132 3.51 4.78 15.37
C LEU A 132 2.52 4.23 14.35
N GLY A 133 2.98 3.48 13.35
CA GLY A 133 2.10 2.89 12.33
C GLY A 133 1.06 1.96 12.94
N LYS A 134 1.47 1.13 13.90
CA LYS A 134 0.59 0.19 14.60
C LYS A 134 -0.49 0.87 15.45
N GLU A 135 -0.13 1.93 16.19
CA GLU A 135 -1.11 2.73 16.95
C GLU A 135 -2.10 3.44 16.01
N VAL A 136 -1.66 3.89 14.84
CA VAL A 136 -2.55 4.53 13.86
C VAL A 136 -3.50 3.50 13.22
N ARG A 137 -2.97 2.39 12.70
CA ARG A 137 -3.78 1.32 12.06
C ARG A 137 -4.78 0.68 13.01
N GLY A 138 -4.42 0.54 14.29
CA GLY A 138 -5.28 -0.03 15.34
C GLY A 138 -6.29 0.95 15.97
N SER A 139 -6.34 2.21 15.54
CA SER A 139 -7.23 3.22 16.13
C SER A 139 -8.70 2.98 15.77
N LYS A 140 -9.54 2.83 16.79
CA LYS A 140 -10.99 2.72 16.61
C LYS A 140 -11.63 4.04 16.21
N VAL A 141 -11.08 5.17 16.66
CA VAL A 141 -11.58 6.50 16.31
C VAL A 141 -11.34 6.77 14.83
N LEU A 142 -10.11 6.57 14.33
CA LEU A 142 -9.78 6.80 12.92
C LEU A 142 -10.53 5.84 11.99
N LEU A 143 -10.67 4.57 12.38
CA LEU A 143 -11.52 3.61 11.66
C LEU A 143 -12.99 4.05 11.62
N GLY A 144 -13.50 4.62 12.72
CA GLY A 144 -14.86 5.18 12.76
C GLY A 144 -15.05 6.34 11.79
N VAL A 145 -14.06 7.23 11.69
CA VAL A 145 -14.05 8.33 10.71
C VAL A 145 -14.00 7.79 9.28
N ALA A 146 -13.10 6.84 9.01
CA ALA A 146 -12.95 6.23 7.69
C ALA A 146 -14.26 5.61 7.18
N ARG A 147 -15.01 4.91 8.05
CA ARG A 147 -16.31 4.32 7.71
C ARG A 147 -17.43 5.33 7.45
N ALA A 148 -17.29 6.56 7.94
CA ALA A 148 -18.27 7.61 7.74
C ALA A 148 -17.99 8.42 6.46
N LEU A 149 -16.77 8.32 5.91
CA LEU A 149 -16.39 8.98 4.66
C LEU A 149 -16.87 8.16 3.45
N PRO A 150 -17.07 8.81 2.29
CA PRO A 150 -17.33 8.10 1.03
C PRO A 150 -16.15 7.21 0.64
N ASP A 151 -16.42 6.09 -0.06
CA ASP A 151 -15.38 5.14 -0.50
C ASP A 151 -14.28 5.79 -1.37
N GLN A 152 -14.58 6.90 -2.05
CA GLN A 152 -13.58 7.63 -2.85
C GLN A 152 -12.56 8.40 -1.99
N ALA A 153 -12.84 8.62 -0.70
CA ALA A 153 -11.98 9.43 0.17
C ALA A 153 -10.57 8.83 0.33
N ASP A 154 -10.45 7.50 0.27
CA ASP A 154 -9.17 6.79 0.35
C ASP A 154 -8.21 7.16 -0.81
N THR A 155 -8.76 7.62 -1.95
CA THR A 155 -7.97 8.02 -3.12
C THR A 155 -7.54 9.49 -3.11
N TRP A 156 -8.20 10.36 -2.32
CA TRP A 156 -7.94 11.81 -2.32
C TRP A 156 -6.53 12.19 -1.91
N PHE A 157 -5.81 11.27 -1.27
CA PHE A 157 -4.46 11.48 -0.76
C PHE A 157 -3.46 10.41 -1.24
N ALA A 158 -3.85 9.59 -2.22
CA ALA A 158 -2.99 8.56 -2.81
C ALA A 158 -1.67 9.17 -3.33
N ASP A 159 -1.75 10.30 -4.02
CA ASP A 159 -0.61 11.03 -4.60
C ASP A 159 0.39 11.54 -3.54
N PHE A 160 -0.07 11.90 -2.34
CA PHE A 160 0.83 12.32 -1.25
C PHE A 160 1.44 11.11 -0.53
N SER A 161 0.62 10.07 -0.30
CA SER A 161 1.07 8.84 0.36
C SER A 161 2.11 8.09 -0.47
N SER A 162 2.03 8.16 -1.80
CA SER A 162 2.96 7.50 -2.72
C SER A 162 4.37 8.11 -2.69
N VAL A 163 4.47 9.43 -2.48
CA VAL A 163 5.76 10.12 -2.27
C VAL A 163 6.42 9.68 -0.96
N LEU A 164 5.61 9.37 0.06
CA LEU A 164 6.08 8.89 1.36
C LEU A 164 6.39 7.38 1.37
N ALA A 165 5.67 6.58 0.56
CA ALA A 165 5.78 5.13 0.49
C ALA A 165 6.89 4.67 -0.48
N GLN A 166 8.15 5.00 -0.19
CA GLN A 166 9.30 4.62 -1.01
C GLN A 166 9.67 3.11 -0.99
N ASN A 167 8.80 2.22 -0.49
CA ASN A 167 9.21 0.87 -0.05
C ASN A 167 8.81 -0.29 -0.97
N GLY A 168 8.27 -0.02 -2.16
CA GLY A 168 8.16 -1.01 -3.24
C GLY A 168 7.28 -2.24 -2.97
N PHE A 169 6.33 -2.16 -2.03
CA PHE A 169 5.38 -3.23 -1.73
C PHE A 169 3.94 -2.70 -1.76
N PRO A 170 2.99 -3.45 -2.38
CA PRO A 170 1.58 -3.13 -2.32
C PRO A 170 1.03 -3.21 -0.89
N GLN A 171 0.10 -2.32 -0.55
CA GLN A 171 -0.64 -2.41 0.71
C GLN A 171 -1.74 -3.49 0.59
N VAL A 172 -1.69 -4.50 1.47
CA VAL A 172 -2.64 -5.63 1.49
C VAL A 172 -3.98 -5.23 2.08
N PHE A 173 -3.94 -4.34 3.07
CA PHE A 173 -5.08 -3.94 3.88
C PHE A 173 -5.25 -2.43 3.82
N SER A 174 -6.50 -1.96 3.87
CA SER A 174 -6.78 -0.53 4.01
C SER A 174 -6.13 0.04 5.29
N PRO A 175 -5.72 1.33 5.30
CA PRO A 175 -4.92 1.95 6.36
C PRO A 175 -5.43 1.83 7.79
N PHE A 176 -6.72 1.57 8.01
CA PHE A 176 -7.31 1.47 9.37
C PHE A 176 -7.97 0.12 9.64
N SER A 177 -7.67 -0.89 8.83
CA SER A 177 -8.20 -2.24 9.03
C SER A 177 -7.21 -3.07 9.84
N ASN A 178 -7.74 -3.78 10.85
CA ASN A 178 -6.93 -4.69 11.65
C ASN A 178 -6.47 -5.87 10.80
N GLU A 179 -5.16 -6.09 10.77
CA GLU A 179 -4.55 -7.25 10.15
C GLU A 179 -4.78 -8.51 11.01
N PRO A 180 -5.51 -9.53 10.53
CA PRO A 180 -5.75 -10.75 11.30
C PRO A 180 -4.53 -11.68 11.22
N ILE A 181 -3.66 -11.63 12.23
CA ILE A 181 -2.47 -12.49 12.34
C ILE A 181 -2.75 -13.61 13.35
N ASN A 182 -3.05 -14.81 12.83
CA ASN A 182 -3.25 -15.98 13.67
C ASN A 182 -1.90 -16.56 14.13
N ASP A 183 -1.84 -16.96 15.39
CA ASP A 183 -0.67 -17.61 15.94
C ASP A 183 -0.56 -19.07 15.46
N VAL A 184 0.64 -19.47 15.06
CA VAL A 184 0.98 -20.81 14.59
C VAL A 184 2.41 -21.15 14.99
N ARG A 185 2.73 -22.45 15.05
CA ARG A 185 4.09 -22.91 15.35
C ARG A 185 5.12 -22.35 14.34
N PRO A 186 6.36 -22.01 14.75
CA PRO A 186 7.40 -21.50 13.85
C PRO A 186 7.77 -22.47 12.72
N PRO A 187 7.98 -22.00 11.46
CA PRO A 187 8.22 -22.84 10.27
C PRO A 187 9.27 -23.94 10.48
N ASP A 188 9.10 -25.07 9.79
CA ASP A 188 10.07 -26.18 9.86
C ASP A 188 11.30 -25.85 9.00
N PRO A 189 12.48 -25.60 9.59
CA PRO A 189 13.67 -25.20 8.84
C PRO A 189 14.16 -26.29 7.87
N ALA A 190 13.78 -27.56 8.07
CA ALA A 190 14.15 -28.64 7.16
C ALA A 190 13.55 -28.47 5.75
N LEU A 191 12.41 -27.77 5.63
CA LEU A 191 11.77 -27.52 4.34
C LEU A 191 12.63 -26.64 3.42
N ALA A 192 13.34 -25.66 3.98
CA ALA A 192 14.21 -24.77 3.21
C ALA A 192 15.40 -25.49 2.57
N ASN A 193 15.84 -26.61 3.18
CA ASN A 193 16.95 -27.44 2.70
C ASN A 193 16.47 -28.73 1.99
N SER A 194 15.17 -28.81 1.67
CA SER A 194 14.60 -30.04 1.10
C SER A 194 15.00 -30.22 -0.37
N PRO A 195 15.05 -31.48 -0.89
CA PRO A 195 15.31 -31.74 -2.30
C PRO A 195 14.32 -31.09 -3.27
N VAL A 196 13.13 -30.73 -2.77
CA VAL A 196 12.11 -29.99 -3.53
C VAL A 196 12.64 -28.64 -3.99
N VAL A 197 13.32 -27.92 -3.11
CA VAL A 197 13.85 -26.59 -3.36
C VAL A 197 14.90 -26.62 -4.49
N THR A 198 15.80 -27.59 -4.45
CA THR A 198 16.83 -27.76 -5.49
C THR A 198 16.24 -28.02 -6.87
N ARG A 199 15.13 -28.79 -6.93
CA ARG A 199 14.39 -29.01 -8.18
C ARG A 199 13.66 -27.75 -8.62
N ALA A 200 12.99 -27.06 -7.70
CA ALA A 200 12.22 -25.86 -7.97
C ALA A 200 13.10 -24.68 -8.43
N LYS A 201 14.37 -24.57 -7.99
CA LYS A 201 15.31 -23.52 -8.45
C LYS A 201 15.39 -23.44 -9.98
N ARG A 202 15.24 -24.56 -10.70
CA ARG A 202 15.27 -24.61 -12.18
C ARG A 202 14.05 -24.00 -12.85
N SER A 203 12.98 -23.79 -12.09
CA SER A 203 11.72 -23.21 -12.55
C SER A 203 11.48 -21.81 -12.00
N ILE A 204 12.29 -21.36 -11.04
CA ILE A 204 12.15 -20.04 -10.41
C ILE A 204 13.12 -19.09 -11.11
N VAL A 205 12.61 -17.91 -11.48
CA VAL A 205 13.34 -16.92 -12.27
C VAL A 205 13.40 -15.59 -11.55
N LYS A 206 14.54 -14.90 -11.69
CA LYS A 206 14.67 -13.51 -11.33
C LYS A 206 14.11 -12.68 -12.47
N VAL A 207 13.18 -11.78 -12.16
CA VAL A 207 12.58 -10.87 -13.13
C VAL A 207 13.22 -9.50 -12.94
N MET A 208 13.64 -8.87 -14.04
CA MET A 208 14.29 -7.56 -14.03
C MET A 208 13.77 -6.72 -15.19
N GLY A 209 13.58 -5.44 -14.97
CA GLY A 209 13.15 -4.50 -16.00
C GLY A 209 13.52 -3.07 -15.65
N THR A 210 13.61 -2.22 -16.66
CA THR A 210 13.77 -0.77 -16.45
C THR A 210 12.50 -0.07 -16.88
N ALA A 211 11.83 0.56 -15.91
CA ALA A 211 10.66 1.38 -16.16
C ALA A 211 11.13 2.83 -16.39
N GLN A 212 11.41 3.16 -17.66
CA GLN A 212 12.03 4.44 -18.05
C GLN A 212 11.18 5.64 -17.63
N SER A 213 9.86 5.55 -17.83
CA SER A 213 8.90 6.57 -17.42
C SER A 213 8.86 6.80 -15.91
N CYS A 214 9.33 5.82 -15.12
CA CYS A 214 9.34 5.85 -13.68
C CYS A 214 10.71 6.23 -13.09
N GLY A 215 11.77 6.26 -13.90
CA GLY A 215 13.14 6.42 -13.43
C GLY A 215 13.59 5.28 -12.50
N LYS A 216 12.99 4.08 -12.61
CA LYS A 216 13.22 2.95 -11.69
C LYS A 216 13.68 1.70 -12.42
N VAL A 217 14.56 0.94 -11.77
CA VAL A 217 14.82 -0.46 -12.11
C VAL A 217 13.91 -1.31 -11.21
N LEU A 218 13.06 -2.11 -11.83
CA LEU A 218 12.18 -3.04 -11.13
C LEU A 218 12.79 -4.44 -11.13
N GLU A 219 12.63 -5.10 -10.00
CA GLU A 219 13.16 -6.42 -9.75
C GLU A 219 12.22 -7.23 -8.89
N GLY A 220 12.18 -8.53 -9.17
CA GLY A 220 11.31 -9.44 -8.46
C GLY A 220 11.63 -10.89 -8.76
N SER A 221 10.71 -11.73 -8.34
CA SER A 221 10.73 -13.15 -8.57
C SER A 221 9.60 -13.54 -9.52
N GLY A 222 9.76 -14.70 -10.15
CA GLY A 222 8.73 -15.33 -10.94
C GLY A 222 8.96 -16.83 -10.99
N PHE A 223 8.02 -17.56 -11.57
CA PHE A 223 8.20 -18.99 -11.78
C PHE A 223 7.53 -19.46 -13.06
N VAL A 224 8.13 -20.47 -13.67
CA VAL A 224 7.61 -21.14 -14.86
C VAL A 224 6.42 -22.00 -14.45
N PHE A 225 5.27 -21.77 -15.08
CA PHE A 225 4.01 -22.50 -14.79
C PHE A 225 3.37 -23.14 -16.04
N GLY A 226 3.99 -22.93 -17.20
CA GLY A 226 3.59 -23.50 -18.48
C GLY A 226 4.75 -23.43 -19.49
N ASP A 227 4.50 -23.85 -20.72
CA ASP A 227 5.51 -23.79 -21.79
C ASP A 227 5.91 -22.33 -22.06
N ARG A 228 7.16 -21.99 -21.77
CA ARG A 228 7.71 -20.63 -21.94
C ARG A 228 6.90 -19.54 -21.23
N ARG A 229 6.11 -19.89 -20.21
CA ARG A 229 5.25 -18.98 -19.44
C ARG A 229 5.78 -18.81 -18.04
N VAL A 230 6.08 -17.57 -17.66
CA VAL A 230 6.48 -17.17 -16.31
C VAL A 230 5.34 -16.36 -15.69
N MET A 231 4.97 -16.70 -14.46
CA MET A 231 4.07 -15.90 -13.63
C MET A 231 4.90 -15.05 -12.67
N THR A 232 4.48 -13.80 -12.47
CA THR A 232 5.03 -12.86 -11.49
C THR A 232 3.92 -11.90 -11.04
N ASN A 233 4.23 -10.93 -10.18
CA ASN A 233 3.28 -9.88 -9.84
C ASN A 233 3.23 -8.78 -10.89
N ALA A 234 2.09 -8.11 -11.02
CA ALA A 234 1.93 -7.01 -11.97
C ALA A 234 2.81 -5.81 -11.59
N HIS A 235 2.96 -5.50 -10.29
CA HIS A 235 3.83 -4.42 -9.85
C HIS A 235 5.34 -4.66 -10.14
N VAL A 236 5.76 -5.90 -10.37
CA VAL A 236 7.16 -6.24 -10.71
C VAL A 236 7.51 -5.79 -12.13
N VAL A 237 6.51 -5.65 -13.01
CA VAL A 237 6.69 -5.28 -14.43
C VAL A 237 5.89 -4.04 -14.85
N GLY A 238 5.25 -3.34 -13.91
CA GLY A 238 4.46 -2.13 -14.20
C GLY A 238 5.32 -1.02 -14.79
N GLY A 239 4.95 -0.50 -15.96
CA GLY A 239 5.74 0.48 -16.71
C GLY A 239 7.05 -0.05 -17.33
N VAL A 240 7.27 -1.37 -17.35
CA VAL A 240 8.41 -2.00 -18.03
C VAL A 240 7.99 -2.47 -19.41
N ASP A 241 8.66 -1.96 -20.44
CA ASP A 241 8.40 -2.33 -21.84
C ASP A 241 8.99 -3.72 -22.19
N GLU A 242 10.24 -3.94 -21.79
CA GLU A 242 11.04 -5.13 -22.17
C GLU A 242 11.64 -5.79 -20.92
N PRO A 243 10.87 -6.58 -20.16
CA PRO A 243 11.40 -7.32 -19.02
C PRO A 243 12.35 -8.43 -19.48
N THR A 244 13.29 -8.77 -18.61
CA THR A 244 14.18 -9.93 -18.76
C THR A 244 14.00 -10.89 -17.59
N VAL A 245 14.20 -12.18 -17.86
CA VAL A 245 14.17 -13.23 -16.83
C VAL A 245 15.48 -14.01 -16.77
N GLN A 246 15.85 -14.50 -15.58
CA GLN A 246 17.06 -15.28 -15.37
C GLN A 246 16.79 -16.47 -14.45
N ILE A 247 16.95 -17.69 -14.98
CA ILE A 247 16.67 -18.93 -14.23
C ILE A 247 17.63 -19.06 -13.05
N GLY A 248 17.08 -19.26 -11.85
CA GLY A 248 17.87 -19.40 -10.62
C GLY A 248 18.69 -18.15 -10.25
N GLY A 249 18.48 -17.01 -10.94
CA GLY A 249 19.19 -15.75 -10.73
C GLY A 249 20.62 -15.71 -11.24
N GLU A 250 21.03 -16.68 -12.06
CA GLU A 250 22.40 -16.82 -12.55
C GLU A 250 22.43 -17.14 -14.06
N GLY A 251 23.53 -16.80 -14.75
CA GLY A 251 23.73 -17.16 -16.15
C GLY A 251 22.97 -16.29 -17.17
N ARG A 252 22.44 -16.91 -18.23
CA ARG A 252 21.80 -16.21 -19.37
C ARG A 252 20.53 -15.47 -18.94
N LYS A 253 20.40 -14.21 -19.37
CA LYS A 253 19.14 -13.46 -19.35
C LYS A 253 18.34 -13.80 -20.62
N TYR A 254 17.03 -13.92 -20.46
CA TYR A 254 16.08 -14.19 -21.54
C TYR A 254 15.13 -13.01 -21.67
N ASP A 255 14.94 -12.55 -22.90
CA ASP A 255 13.98 -11.50 -23.20
C ASP A 255 12.56 -12.03 -23.03
N ALA A 256 11.70 -11.21 -22.46
CA ALA A 256 10.34 -11.57 -22.12
C ALA A 256 9.37 -10.48 -22.58
N LYS A 257 8.11 -10.87 -22.83
CA LYS A 257 7.01 -9.96 -23.15
C LYS A 257 5.89 -10.16 -22.15
N VAL A 258 5.33 -9.06 -21.64
CA VAL A 258 4.11 -9.12 -20.84
C VAL A 258 2.95 -9.49 -21.77
N VAL A 259 2.31 -10.63 -21.54
CA VAL A 259 1.17 -11.12 -22.34
C VAL A 259 -0.14 -11.16 -21.56
N LEU A 260 -0.08 -10.98 -20.25
CA LEU A 260 -1.21 -10.75 -19.37
C LEU A 260 -0.77 -9.80 -18.26
N TYR A 261 -1.60 -8.80 -17.98
CA TYR A 261 -1.39 -7.82 -16.92
C TYR A 261 -2.72 -7.58 -16.19
N ASP A 262 -2.90 -8.23 -15.03
CA ASP A 262 -4.04 -8.05 -14.14
C ASP A 262 -3.60 -7.25 -12.91
N TRP A 263 -3.79 -5.93 -12.96
CA TRP A 263 -3.46 -5.01 -11.88
C TRP A 263 -4.42 -5.08 -10.68
N HIS A 264 -5.64 -5.59 -10.87
CA HIS A 264 -6.58 -5.79 -9.76
C HIS A 264 -6.08 -6.91 -8.85
N ARG A 265 -5.67 -8.05 -9.43
CA ARG A 265 -5.12 -9.18 -8.69
C ARG A 265 -3.63 -9.10 -8.42
N ASP A 266 -2.95 -8.13 -9.03
CA ASP A 266 -1.50 -7.97 -9.00
C ASP A 266 -0.77 -9.19 -9.61
N ILE A 267 -1.21 -9.65 -10.77
CA ILE A 267 -0.60 -10.77 -11.51
C ILE A 267 -0.19 -10.33 -12.92
N ALA A 268 1.00 -10.74 -13.33
CA ALA A 268 1.43 -10.67 -14.71
C ALA A 268 1.91 -12.03 -15.21
N VAL A 269 1.73 -12.27 -16.51
CA VAL A 269 2.30 -13.42 -17.20
C VAL A 269 3.22 -12.94 -18.31
N LEU A 270 4.42 -13.52 -18.32
CA LEU A 270 5.45 -13.25 -19.30
C LEU A 270 5.56 -14.43 -20.28
N ASP A 271 5.56 -14.13 -21.58
CA ASP A 271 6.01 -15.04 -22.63
C ASP A 271 7.52 -14.89 -22.81
N VAL A 272 8.24 -16.00 -22.73
CA VAL A 272 9.71 -16.02 -22.78
C VAL A 272 10.15 -17.02 -23.85
N PRO A 273 10.24 -16.62 -25.13
CA PRO A 273 10.38 -17.52 -26.28
C PRO A 273 11.53 -18.53 -26.20
N ASP A 274 12.68 -18.13 -25.65
CA ASP A 274 13.87 -18.97 -25.58
C ASP A 274 14.00 -19.78 -24.27
N LEU A 275 12.99 -19.71 -23.39
CA LEU A 275 13.07 -20.29 -22.06
C LEU A 275 12.95 -21.81 -22.08
N LYS A 276 13.96 -22.49 -21.52
CA LYS A 276 13.97 -23.94 -21.34
C LYS A 276 14.06 -24.29 -19.86
N ALA A 277 12.89 -24.39 -19.22
CA ALA A 277 12.78 -24.70 -17.80
C ALA A 277 11.51 -25.54 -17.52
N PRO A 278 11.55 -26.44 -16.52
CA PRO A 278 10.37 -27.22 -16.16
C PRO A 278 9.29 -26.32 -15.55
N ALA A 279 8.03 -26.58 -15.85
CA ALA A 279 6.91 -25.88 -15.24
C ALA A 279 6.56 -26.45 -13.85
N LEU A 280 6.36 -25.56 -12.88
CA LEU A 280 5.75 -25.90 -11.61
C LEU A 280 4.26 -26.13 -11.79
N LYS A 281 3.71 -27.03 -10.98
CA LYS A 281 2.27 -27.34 -10.98
C LYS A 281 1.60 -26.65 -9.81
N PHE A 282 0.44 -26.06 -10.04
CA PHE A 282 -0.42 -25.60 -8.97
C PHE A 282 -1.03 -26.79 -8.21
N THR A 283 -1.23 -26.62 -6.91
CA THR A 283 -1.98 -27.58 -6.09
C THR A 283 -3.46 -27.55 -6.48
N THR A 284 -4.16 -28.66 -6.26
CA THR A 284 -5.63 -28.74 -6.32
C THR A 284 -6.27 -28.69 -4.93
N THR A 285 -5.46 -28.52 -3.89
CA THR A 285 -5.89 -28.54 -2.50
C THR A 285 -5.35 -27.32 -1.79
N ASP A 286 -6.27 -26.58 -1.18
CA ASP A 286 -5.95 -25.42 -0.38
C ASP A 286 -5.08 -25.76 0.81
N ALA A 287 -4.22 -24.81 1.17
CA ALA A 287 -3.51 -24.88 2.44
C ALA A 287 -4.47 -24.63 3.62
N ARG A 288 -4.22 -25.34 4.71
CA ARG A 288 -4.86 -25.15 6.01
C ARG A 288 -3.91 -24.44 6.96
N SER A 289 -4.47 -23.80 7.99
CA SER A 289 -3.66 -23.24 9.07
C SER A 289 -2.78 -24.34 9.68
N GLY A 290 -1.49 -24.04 9.83
CA GLY A 290 -0.48 -24.98 10.30
C GLY A 290 0.29 -25.71 9.20
N ASP A 291 -0.15 -25.67 7.94
CA ASP A 291 0.54 -26.37 6.85
C ASP A 291 1.93 -25.79 6.60
N GLY A 292 2.88 -26.68 6.32
CA GLY A 292 4.24 -26.31 5.93
C GLY A 292 4.28 -25.81 4.49
N ALA A 293 4.98 -24.69 4.28
CA ALA A 293 5.18 -24.09 2.98
C ALA A 293 6.63 -23.60 2.82
N ILE A 294 6.99 -23.21 1.61
CA ILE A 294 8.31 -22.69 1.27
C ILE A 294 8.10 -21.47 0.37
N ILE A 295 8.78 -20.37 0.66
CA ILE A 295 8.92 -19.26 -0.27
C ILE A 295 10.32 -19.28 -0.87
N ALA A 296 10.43 -18.96 -2.15
CA ALA A 296 11.71 -18.93 -2.85
C ALA A 296 11.72 -17.80 -3.88
N GLY A 297 12.83 -17.08 -3.96
CA GLY A 297 12.93 -15.88 -4.77
C GLY A 297 14.29 -15.20 -4.71
N PHE A 298 14.31 -13.92 -5.05
CA PHE A 298 15.52 -13.09 -5.20
C PHE A 298 15.37 -11.80 -4.41
N PRO A 299 15.42 -11.86 -3.08
CA PRO A 299 15.21 -10.68 -2.26
C PRO A 299 16.36 -9.67 -2.45
N GLU A 300 16.03 -8.39 -2.50
CA GLU A 300 16.95 -7.23 -2.46
C GLU A 300 18.00 -7.31 -3.59
N ASN A 301 17.56 -7.61 -4.81
CA ASN A 301 18.40 -7.92 -5.97
C ASN A 301 19.43 -9.04 -5.74
N GLY A 302 19.27 -9.83 -4.70
CA GLY A 302 20.28 -10.74 -4.21
C GLY A 302 20.38 -12.04 -4.99
N ALA A 303 21.10 -12.97 -4.38
CA ALA A 303 21.14 -14.36 -4.79
C ALA A 303 19.81 -15.06 -4.50
N TYR A 304 19.63 -16.25 -5.09
CA TYR A 304 18.50 -17.12 -4.79
C TYR A 304 18.40 -17.42 -3.28
N ASP A 305 17.30 -17.01 -2.66
CA ASP A 305 17.00 -17.21 -1.24
C ASP A 305 15.77 -18.09 -1.08
N VAL A 306 15.79 -18.94 -0.07
CA VAL A 306 14.71 -19.90 0.21
C VAL A 306 14.42 -19.87 1.69
N ARG A 307 13.15 -19.69 2.04
CA ARG A 307 12.70 -19.67 3.44
C ARG A 307 11.58 -20.67 3.65
N ALA A 308 11.66 -21.36 4.78
CA ALA A 308 10.51 -22.09 5.29
C ALA A 308 9.41 -21.09 5.67
N ALA A 309 8.17 -21.49 5.45
CA ALA A 309 6.98 -20.75 5.81
C ALA A 309 5.98 -21.68 6.50
N ARG A 310 5.06 -21.09 7.27
CA ARG A 310 3.87 -21.79 7.77
C ARG A 310 2.64 -21.00 7.44
N VAL A 311 1.60 -21.66 6.96
CA VAL A 311 0.32 -21.00 6.69
C VAL A 311 -0.37 -20.67 8.01
N ARG A 312 -0.65 -19.39 8.24
CA ARG A 312 -1.43 -18.88 9.40
C ARG A 312 -2.93 -19.04 9.14
N GLY A 313 -3.37 -18.82 7.91
CA GLY A 313 -4.75 -18.99 7.47
C GLY A 313 -5.00 -18.42 6.07
N ARG A 314 -6.19 -18.68 5.53
CA ARG A 314 -6.74 -18.07 4.31
C ARG A 314 -7.72 -16.99 4.72
N LEU A 315 -7.65 -15.80 4.14
CA LEU A 315 -8.54 -14.70 4.47
C LEU A 315 -8.76 -13.76 3.27
N PRO A 316 -9.91 -13.07 3.20
CA PRO A 316 -10.09 -11.97 2.26
C PRO A 316 -9.30 -10.74 2.75
N ALA A 317 -8.39 -10.25 1.91
CA ALA A 317 -7.72 -8.96 2.07
C ALA A 317 -8.48 -7.89 1.28
N ASN A 318 -8.82 -6.78 1.94
CA ASN A 318 -9.39 -5.59 1.28
C ASN A 318 -8.39 -4.47 1.45
N GLY A 319 -7.86 -3.97 0.34
CA GLY A 319 -6.85 -2.92 0.32
C GLY A 319 -6.78 -2.28 -1.07
N PRO A 320 -5.94 -1.26 -1.25
CA PRO A 320 -5.81 -0.59 -2.53
C PRO A 320 -5.29 -1.53 -3.63
N ASP A 321 -5.63 -1.22 -4.88
CA ASP A 321 -4.93 -1.77 -6.03
C ASP A 321 -3.47 -1.24 -6.11
N ILE A 322 -2.68 -1.78 -7.04
CA ILE A 322 -1.26 -1.41 -7.20
C ILE A 322 -1.05 0.04 -7.68
N TYR A 323 -2.11 0.74 -8.07
CA TYR A 323 -2.12 2.14 -8.50
C TYR A 323 -2.85 3.06 -7.52
N HIS A 324 -3.37 2.52 -6.41
CA HIS A 324 -4.23 3.22 -5.46
C HIS A 324 -5.46 3.90 -6.12
N ARG A 325 -5.97 3.35 -7.24
CA ARG A 325 -7.15 3.87 -7.96
C ARG A 325 -8.47 3.48 -7.29
N GLY A 326 -8.46 2.42 -6.49
CA GLY A 326 -9.57 2.00 -5.65
C GLY A 326 -9.22 0.83 -4.75
N THR A 327 -10.21 0.39 -3.97
CA THR A 327 -10.09 -0.79 -3.12
C THR A 327 -10.48 -2.04 -3.88
N VAL A 328 -9.64 -3.07 -3.79
CA VAL A 328 -9.91 -4.40 -4.33
C VAL A 328 -9.93 -5.44 -3.22
N ARG A 329 -10.69 -6.49 -3.44
CA ARG A 329 -10.78 -7.64 -2.55
C ARG A 329 -10.04 -8.81 -3.18
N ARG A 330 -9.07 -9.35 -2.45
CA ARG A 330 -8.21 -10.46 -2.89
C ARG A 330 -8.28 -11.58 -1.87
N ASP A 331 -8.37 -12.82 -2.32
CA ASP A 331 -8.23 -13.98 -1.45
C ASP A 331 -6.75 -14.37 -1.29
N VAL A 332 -6.28 -14.37 -0.04
CA VAL A 332 -4.85 -14.51 0.28
C VAL A 332 -4.59 -15.52 1.39
N TYR A 333 -3.39 -16.11 1.39
CA TYR A 333 -2.82 -16.76 2.55
C TYR A 333 -1.97 -15.77 3.36
N SER A 334 -2.19 -15.75 4.67
CA SER A 334 -1.24 -15.19 5.64
C SER A 334 -0.23 -16.26 6.03
N LEU A 335 1.04 -15.89 6.09
CA LEU A 335 2.17 -16.79 6.27
C LEU A 335 3.03 -16.33 7.44
N TYR A 336 3.45 -17.26 8.31
CA TYR A 336 4.57 -17.04 9.20
C TYR A 336 5.84 -17.28 8.40
N THR A 337 6.45 -16.19 7.91
CA THR A 337 7.75 -16.16 7.23
C THR A 337 8.18 -14.71 7.02
N THR A 338 9.48 -14.47 6.86
CA THR A 338 10.01 -13.14 6.54
C THR A 338 9.97 -12.92 5.03
N VAL A 339 9.15 -11.97 4.56
CA VAL A 339 9.09 -11.53 3.16
C VAL A 339 9.90 -10.24 2.98
N ARG A 340 10.80 -10.22 2.01
CA ARG A 340 11.67 -9.08 1.66
C ARG A 340 11.42 -8.64 0.23
N GLN A 341 11.75 -7.37 -0.07
CA GLN A 341 11.59 -6.81 -1.42
C GLN A 341 12.30 -7.73 -2.42
N GLY A 342 11.73 -7.99 -3.58
CA GLY A 342 12.27 -8.95 -4.54
C GLY A 342 11.73 -10.39 -4.39
N ASN A 343 11.11 -10.76 -3.26
CA ASN A 343 10.35 -12.02 -3.16
C ASN A 343 9.02 -11.98 -3.94
N SER A 344 8.49 -10.77 -4.20
CA SER A 344 7.25 -10.57 -4.95
C SER A 344 7.29 -11.28 -6.31
N GLY A 345 6.21 -12.00 -6.63
CA GLY A 345 6.04 -12.82 -7.81
C GLY A 345 6.59 -14.24 -7.66
N GLY A 346 7.33 -14.52 -6.59
CA GLY A 346 7.86 -15.84 -6.27
C GLY A 346 6.76 -16.83 -5.86
N PRO A 347 6.97 -18.14 -6.06
CA PRO A 347 5.97 -19.13 -5.70
C PRO A 347 5.93 -19.38 -4.18
N LEU A 348 4.73 -19.51 -3.64
CA LEU A 348 4.50 -20.19 -2.36
C LEU A 348 4.37 -21.69 -2.64
N LEU A 349 5.37 -22.47 -2.28
CA LEU A 349 5.42 -23.91 -2.54
C LEU A 349 4.89 -24.71 -1.35
N THR A 350 4.18 -25.78 -1.67
CA THR A 350 3.91 -26.91 -0.77
C THR A 350 5.21 -27.63 -0.41
N ALA A 351 5.20 -28.41 0.68
CA ALA A 351 6.28 -29.34 1.01
C ALA A 351 6.58 -30.39 -0.10
N LYS A 352 5.70 -30.53 -1.09
CA LYS A 352 5.87 -31.43 -2.25
C LYS A 352 6.38 -30.72 -3.51
N GLY A 353 6.44 -29.38 -3.51
CA GLY A 353 6.90 -28.57 -4.66
C GLY A 353 5.82 -28.13 -5.64
N ASN A 354 4.55 -28.40 -5.34
CA ASN A 354 3.43 -27.75 -6.04
C ASN A 354 3.22 -26.34 -5.48
N VAL A 355 2.63 -25.44 -6.27
CA VAL A 355 2.40 -24.03 -5.94
C VAL A 355 1.04 -23.87 -5.23
N TYR A 356 1.05 -23.36 -4.01
CA TYR A 356 -0.13 -22.89 -3.27
C TYR A 356 -0.61 -21.53 -3.79
N GLY A 357 0.30 -20.68 -4.25
CA GLY A 357 0.00 -19.29 -4.56
C GLY A 357 1.24 -18.48 -4.98
N VAL A 358 1.06 -17.16 -5.07
CA VAL A 358 2.11 -16.21 -5.48
C VAL A 358 2.36 -15.21 -4.36
N VAL A 359 3.59 -15.15 -3.85
CA VAL A 359 3.99 -14.18 -2.82
C VAL A 359 3.92 -12.78 -3.41
N PHE A 360 3.25 -11.83 -2.75
CA PHE A 360 3.06 -10.48 -3.30
C PHE A 360 3.32 -9.35 -2.31
N ALA A 361 3.21 -9.61 -0.99
CA ALA A 361 3.34 -8.56 0.00
C ALA A 361 3.83 -9.08 1.36
N LYS A 362 4.15 -8.14 2.25
CA LYS A 362 4.50 -8.36 3.66
C LYS A 362 3.58 -7.56 4.56
N SER A 363 3.48 -7.97 5.82
CA SER A 363 2.81 -7.19 6.85
C SER A 363 3.56 -5.89 7.14
N LEU A 364 2.80 -4.84 7.48
CA LEU A 364 3.34 -3.59 8.02
C LEU A 364 3.38 -3.59 9.56
N ASP A 365 2.69 -4.53 10.21
CA ASP A 365 2.55 -4.65 11.66
C ASP A 365 3.43 -5.74 12.29
N ASP A 366 3.79 -6.78 11.52
CA ASP A 366 4.56 -7.94 11.97
C ASP A 366 5.63 -8.34 10.94
N ALA A 367 6.91 -8.19 11.29
CA ALA A 367 8.03 -8.47 10.40
C ALA A 367 8.10 -9.94 9.92
N ASP A 368 7.46 -10.85 10.67
CA ASP A 368 7.43 -12.28 10.39
C ASP A 368 6.12 -12.75 9.74
N THR A 369 5.33 -11.81 9.22
CA THR A 369 4.11 -12.11 8.46
C THR A 369 4.22 -11.68 7.00
N GLY A 370 3.97 -12.63 6.10
CA GLY A 370 3.94 -12.47 4.66
C GLY A 370 2.60 -12.85 4.04
N TYR A 371 2.37 -12.39 2.80
CA TYR A 371 1.12 -12.62 2.07
C TYR A 371 1.36 -13.22 0.69
N ALA A 372 0.52 -14.19 0.34
CA ALA A 372 0.48 -14.79 -0.99
C ALA A 372 -0.96 -14.87 -1.52
N LEU A 373 -1.16 -14.51 -2.78
CA LEU A 373 -2.42 -14.74 -3.50
C LEU A 373 -2.67 -16.24 -3.62
N THR A 374 -3.89 -16.71 -3.36
CA THR A 374 -4.21 -18.14 -3.49
C THR A 374 -4.22 -18.57 -4.95
N ALA A 375 -3.98 -19.86 -5.21
CA ALA A 375 -4.13 -20.41 -6.57
C ALA A 375 -5.57 -20.27 -7.11
N ASP A 376 -6.57 -20.25 -6.23
CA ASP A 376 -7.97 -20.00 -6.58
C ASP A 376 -8.19 -18.56 -7.04
N GLU A 377 -7.65 -17.57 -6.32
CA GLU A 377 -7.76 -16.14 -6.66
C GLU A 377 -7.27 -15.86 -8.09
N ILE A 378 -6.16 -16.51 -8.47
CA ILE A 378 -5.47 -16.27 -9.75
C ILE A 378 -5.81 -17.33 -10.82
N GLN A 379 -6.84 -18.16 -10.61
CA GLN A 379 -7.17 -19.27 -11.50
C GLN A 379 -7.49 -18.80 -12.93
N GLU A 380 -8.15 -17.66 -13.04
CA GLU A 380 -8.45 -17.01 -14.32
C GLU A 380 -7.17 -16.60 -15.05
N ASP A 381 -6.20 -16.01 -14.35
CA ASP A 381 -4.91 -15.59 -14.90
C ASP A 381 -4.06 -16.78 -15.34
N ILE A 382 -4.09 -17.88 -14.57
CA ILE A 382 -3.43 -19.14 -14.95
C ILE A 382 -3.99 -19.62 -16.29
N THR A 383 -5.31 -19.60 -16.45
CA THR A 383 -5.99 -20.13 -17.63
C THR A 383 -5.74 -19.26 -18.87
N LYS A 384 -5.95 -17.94 -18.73
CA LYS A 384 -5.70 -16.97 -19.82
C LYS A 384 -4.22 -16.91 -20.18
N GLY A 385 -3.34 -16.76 -19.19
CA GLY A 385 -1.90 -16.60 -19.38
C GLY A 385 -1.22 -17.78 -20.07
N ARG A 386 -1.76 -19.00 -19.92
CA ARG A 386 -1.26 -20.18 -20.66
C ARG A 386 -1.42 -20.07 -22.17
N THR A 387 -2.43 -19.35 -22.63
CA THR A 387 -2.79 -19.26 -24.06
C THR A 387 -2.56 -17.87 -24.65
N ALA A 388 -2.36 -16.86 -23.80
CA ALA A 388 -2.03 -15.50 -24.22
C ALA A 388 -0.73 -15.47 -25.04
N ASN A 389 -0.80 -14.80 -26.19
CA ASN A 389 0.26 -14.72 -27.20
C ASN A 389 0.47 -13.30 -27.74
N GLN A 390 -0.39 -12.35 -27.38
CA GLN A 390 -0.26 -10.95 -27.76
C GLN A 390 0.38 -10.18 -26.59
N GLN A 391 1.35 -9.34 -26.91
CA GLN A 391 1.91 -8.42 -25.92
C GLN A 391 0.84 -7.42 -25.49
N VAL A 392 0.74 -7.19 -24.19
CA VAL A 392 -0.16 -6.20 -23.58
C VAL A 392 0.67 -5.08 -22.96
N ASP A 393 0.03 -3.92 -22.79
CA ASP A 393 0.61 -2.80 -22.08
C ASP A 393 0.74 -3.13 -20.58
N SER A 394 1.85 -2.72 -19.97
CA SER A 394 2.10 -2.89 -18.52
C SER A 394 1.66 -1.67 -17.70
N ASP A 395 0.84 -0.79 -18.31
CA ASP A 395 0.29 0.46 -17.78
C ASP A 395 1.43 1.34 -17.20
N SER A 396 1.06 2.37 -16.46
CA SER A 396 1.94 3.34 -15.83
C SER A 396 2.75 2.74 -14.66
N CYS A 397 3.59 3.58 -14.06
CA CYS A 397 4.37 3.24 -12.88
C CYS A 397 3.47 2.73 -11.75
N ALA A 398 3.59 1.44 -11.43
CA ALA A 398 3.01 0.91 -10.19
C ALA A 398 3.65 1.63 -9.00
N LEU A 399 2.82 1.97 -8.00
CA LEU A 399 3.21 2.80 -6.86
C LEU A 399 3.92 1.99 -5.76
#